data_AF-A0A1Y3UJJ9-F1
#
_entry.id   AF-A0A1Y3UJJ9-F1
#
_cell.length_a   1.000
_cell.length_b   1.000
_cell.length_c   1.000
_cell.angle_alpha   90.00
_cell.angle_beta   90.00
_cell.angle_gamma   90.00
#
_symmetry.space_group_name_H-M   'P 1'
#
loop_
_entity.id
_entity.type
_entity.pdbx_description
1 polymer ?
#
loop_
_entity_poly.entity_id
_entity_poly.type
_entity_poly.pdbx_seq_one_letter_code
_entity_poly.pdbx_strand_id
1 'polypeptide(L)'
;MTIRSMKYTADEPSKGQHVEEVHIEGLPSGGSTPGANSITTAMLQANSVTNEKIADGTIQAAKLASGVIPTLPGNASTAVEGVVKMASAVADVAAANATSTSSAETVNPTEFSAVVTLVNECKTKLNALLAAERTAGQLSN
;
A
#
# COMPACT_ATOMS: atom_id res chain seq x y z
N MET A 1 -28.32 37.33 -54.26
CA MET A 1 -28.21 36.12 -53.41
C MET A 1 -28.63 36.53 -52.01
N THR A 2 -29.83 36.16 -51.57
CA THR A 2 -30.32 36.53 -50.24
C THR A 2 -29.91 35.44 -49.27
N ILE A 3 -29.06 35.75 -48.30
CA ILE A 3 -28.68 34.82 -47.23
C ILE A 3 -29.79 34.83 -46.19
N ARG A 4 -30.43 33.68 -45.96
CA ARG A 4 -31.35 33.49 -44.83
C ARG A 4 -30.50 33.14 -43.60
N SER A 5 -30.47 34.02 -42.61
CA SER A 5 -29.84 33.75 -41.31
C SER A 5 -30.86 33.12 -40.35
N MET A 6 -30.56 31.93 -39.86
CA MET A 6 -31.34 31.24 -38.83
C MET A 6 -30.62 31.44 -37.48
N LYS A 7 -31.36 31.83 -36.44
CA LYS A 7 -30.84 31.98 -35.07
C LYS A 7 -31.54 30.96 -34.18
N TYR A 8 -30.78 30.24 -33.37
CA TYR A 8 -31.36 29.41 -32.31
C TYR A 8 -31.98 30.31 -31.24
N THR A 9 -33.25 30.09 -30.95
CA THR A 9 -33.98 30.65 -29.81
C THR A 9 -34.37 29.49 -28.90
N ALA A 10 -34.01 29.56 -27.62
CA ALA A 10 -34.29 28.51 -26.64
C ALA A 10 -35.77 28.47 -26.19
N ASP A 11 -36.56 29.46 -26.58
CA ASP A 11 -37.99 29.53 -26.26
C ASP A 11 -38.79 28.60 -27.16
N GLU A 12 -39.76 27.90 -26.57
CA GLU A 12 -40.78 27.14 -27.30
C GLU A 12 -41.60 28.08 -28.21
N PRO A 13 -41.95 27.65 -29.44
CA PRO A 13 -42.71 28.48 -30.36
C PRO A 13 -44.08 28.84 -29.76
N SER A 14 -44.48 30.10 -29.92
CA SER A 14 -45.80 30.56 -29.49
C SER A 14 -46.89 29.83 -30.28
N LYS A 15 -48.03 29.57 -29.64
CA LYS A 15 -49.17 28.85 -30.24
C LYS A 15 -49.59 29.52 -31.55
N GLY A 16 -49.44 28.81 -32.67
CA GLY A 16 -49.79 29.29 -34.03
C GLY A 16 -48.62 29.66 -34.93
N GLN A 17 -47.36 29.58 -34.46
CA GLN A 17 -46.19 29.72 -35.32
C GLN A 17 -45.90 28.43 -36.11
N HIS A 18 -45.42 28.58 -37.35
CA HIS A 18 -44.95 27.47 -38.16
C HIS A 18 -43.59 26.99 -37.65
N VAL A 19 -43.47 25.70 -37.31
CA VAL A 19 -42.19 25.09 -36.93
C VAL A 19 -41.54 24.55 -38.19
N GLU A 20 -40.33 25.00 -38.49
CA GLU A 20 -39.51 24.43 -39.55
C GLU A 20 -38.46 23.53 -38.90
N GLU A 21 -38.58 22.21 -39.10
CA GLU A 21 -37.60 21.25 -38.59
C GLU A 21 -36.38 21.24 -39.51
N VAL A 22 -35.27 21.80 -39.01
CA VAL A 22 -33.98 21.75 -39.69
C VAL A 22 -33.28 20.46 -39.29
N HIS A 23 -33.15 19.52 -40.22
CA HIS A 23 -32.26 18.38 -40.04
C HIS A 23 -30.81 18.85 -40.19
N ILE A 24 -30.02 18.77 -39.12
CA ILE A 24 -28.58 19.00 -39.17
C ILE A 24 -27.90 17.64 -39.20
N GLU A 25 -27.33 17.29 -40.35
CA GLU A 25 -26.50 16.08 -40.46
C GLU A 25 -25.25 16.24 -39.57
N GLY A 26 -24.98 15.24 -38.73
CA GLY A 26 -23.82 15.23 -37.84
C GLY A 26 -24.02 15.94 -36.50
N LEU A 27 -25.25 16.30 -36.12
CA LEU A 27 -25.52 16.59 -34.70
C LEU A 27 -25.10 15.34 -33.90
N PRO A 28 -24.28 15.45 -32.84
CA PRO A 28 -23.82 14.30 -32.08
C PRO A 28 -25.04 13.59 -31.46
N SER A 29 -25.48 12.51 -32.11
CA SER A 29 -26.71 11.77 -31.78
C SER A 29 -26.52 10.71 -30.70
N GLY A 30 -25.47 10.84 -29.88
CA GLY A 30 -24.98 9.76 -29.01
C GLY A 30 -24.93 10.07 -27.51
N GLY A 31 -25.42 11.21 -27.05
CA GLY A 31 -25.46 11.50 -25.62
C GLY A 31 -26.30 12.72 -25.34
N SER A 32 -27.40 12.53 -24.60
CA SER A 32 -28.11 13.64 -23.97
C SER A 32 -27.10 14.54 -23.25
N THR A 33 -27.24 15.85 -23.41
CA THR A 33 -26.46 16.83 -22.64
C THR A 33 -26.54 16.43 -21.15
N PRO A 34 -25.40 16.21 -20.48
CA PRO A 34 -25.41 15.87 -19.06
C PRO A 34 -26.13 16.98 -18.29
N GLY A 35 -26.81 16.61 -17.21
CA GLY A 35 -27.30 17.60 -16.27
C GLY A 35 -26.18 18.48 -15.75
N ALA A 36 -26.53 19.66 -15.23
CA ALA A 36 -25.55 20.57 -14.63
C ALA A 36 -24.71 19.83 -13.56
N ASN A 37 -23.40 20.06 -13.57
CA ASN A 37 -22.42 19.43 -12.66
C ASN A 37 -22.32 17.89 -12.76
N SER A 38 -22.72 17.29 -13.88
CA SER A 38 -22.60 15.85 -14.11
C SER A 38 -21.59 15.52 -15.21
N ILE A 39 -20.83 14.44 -15.01
CA ILE A 39 -19.96 13.83 -16.03
C ILE A 39 -20.40 12.38 -16.21
N THR A 40 -20.59 11.95 -17.46
CA THR A 40 -20.94 10.56 -17.79
C THR A 40 -19.71 9.80 -18.29
N THR A 41 -19.75 8.47 -18.28
CA THR A 41 -18.66 7.63 -18.80
C THR A 41 -18.38 7.91 -20.28
N ALA A 42 -19.40 8.23 -21.09
CA ALA A 42 -19.22 8.55 -22.51
C ALA A 42 -18.41 9.84 -22.74
N MET A 43 -18.38 10.75 -21.76
CA MET A 43 -17.56 11.97 -21.81
C MET A 43 -16.10 11.71 -21.42
N LEU A 44 -15.81 10.61 -20.72
CA LEU A 44 -14.47 10.20 -20.33
C LEU A 44 -13.94 9.19 -21.35
N GLN A 45 -13.45 9.70 -22.48
CA GLN A 45 -12.79 8.87 -23.49
C GLN A 45 -11.53 8.19 -22.89
N ALA A 46 -11.06 7.12 -23.53
CA ALA A 46 -9.83 6.46 -23.11
C ALA A 46 -8.67 7.47 -22.98
N ASN A 47 -7.87 7.35 -21.91
CA ASN A 47 -6.77 8.28 -21.59
C ASN A 47 -7.19 9.75 -21.37
N SER A 48 -8.48 10.03 -21.11
CA SER A 48 -8.94 11.38 -20.79
C SER A 48 -8.41 11.89 -19.46
N VAL A 49 -8.21 10.98 -18.50
CA VAL A 49 -7.60 11.27 -17.19
C VAL A 49 -6.25 10.57 -17.15
N THR A 50 -5.17 11.34 -17.09
CA THR A 50 -3.78 10.87 -17.06
C THR A 50 -3.05 11.48 -15.87
N ASN A 51 -1.88 10.95 -15.52
CA ASN A 51 -1.09 11.45 -14.39
C ASN A 51 -0.80 12.97 -14.50
N GLU A 52 -0.43 13.45 -15.68
CA GLU A 52 -0.14 14.89 -15.90
C GLU A 52 -1.36 15.80 -15.65
N LYS A 53 -2.58 15.28 -15.87
CA LYS A 53 -3.83 16.03 -15.63
C LYS A 53 -4.25 16.02 -14.16
N ILE A 54 -3.58 15.23 -13.31
CA ILE A 54 -3.81 15.15 -11.88
C ILE A 54 -2.66 15.87 -11.19
N ALA A 55 -2.87 17.11 -10.78
CA ALA A 55 -1.84 17.87 -10.07
C ALA A 55 -1.41 17.17 -8.77
N ASP A 56 -0.14 17.30 -8.40
CA ASP A 56 0.42 16.72 -7.19
C ASP A 56 -0.38 17.12 -5.94
N GLY A 57 -0.62 16.16 -5.05
CA GLY A 57 -1.42 16.36 -3.84
C GLY A 57 -2.94 16.46 -4.08
N THR A 58 -3.43 16.28 -5.31
CA THR A 58 -4.88 16.24 -5.59
C THR A 58 -5.55 15.00 -4.98
N ILE A 59 -4.92 13.82 -5.07
CA ILE A 59 -5.45 12.59 -4.46
C ILE A 59 -4.71 12.36 -3.14
N GLN A 60 -5.40 12.62 -2.03
CA GLN A 60 -4.86 12.45 -0.67
C GLN A 60 -5.58 11.31 0.05
N ALA A 61 -4.95 10.75 1.07
CA ALA A 61 -5.53 9.66 1.86
C ALA A 61 -6.94 9.97 2.38
N ALA A 62 -7.19 11.21 2.81
CA ALA A 62 -8.50 11.65 3.30
C ALA A 62 -9.62 11.64 2.23
N LYS A 63 -9.27 11.62 0.93
CA LYS A 63 -10.24 11.56 -0.18
C LYS A 63 -10.57 10.12 -0.59
N LEU A 64 -9.85 9.15 -0.04
CA LEU A 64 -10.04 7.73 -0.33
C LEU A 64 -10.77 7.08 0.84
N ALA A 65 -11.72 6.21 0.54
CA ALA A 65 -12.40 5.45 1.57
C ALA A 65 -11.41 4.53 2.30
N SER A 66 -11.72 4.20 3.55
CA SER A 66 -10.94 3.23 4.33
C SER A 66 -10.81 1.91 3.58
N GLY A 67 -9.60 1.33 3.58
CA GLY A 67 -9.28 0.09 2.88
C GLY A 67 -8.90 0.23 1.41
N VAL A 68 -9.06 1.41 0.80
CA VAL A 68 -8.58 1.66 -0.58
C VAL A 68 -7.06 1.75 -0.63
N ILE A 69 -6.46 2.48 0.31
CA ILE A 69 -5.02 2.40 0.55
C ILE A 69 -4.80 1.19 1.46
N PRO A 70 -4.01 0.19 1.03
CA PRO A 70 -3.61 -0.90 1.92
C PRO A 70 -2.97 -0.30 3.18
N THR A 71 -3.51 -0.62 4.35
CA THR A 71 -2.84 -0.27 5.60
C THR A 71 -1.51 -0.99 5.64
N LEU A 72 -0.42 -0.26 5.93
CA LEU A 72 0.86 -0.91 6.16
C LEU A 72 0.66 -1.98 7.26
N PRO A 73 1.08 -3.23 7.04
CA PRO A 73 0.89 -4.29 8.02
C PRO A 73 1.62 -3.88 9.31
N GLY A 74 1.06 -4.22 10.47
CA GLY A 74 1.47 -3.71 11.79
C GLY A 74 2.93 -3.97 12.19
N ASN A 75 3.16 -4.78 13.21
CA ASN A 75 4.51 -5.07 13.69
C ASN A 75 5.35 -5.82 12.63
N ALA A 76 6.66 -5.91 12.88
CA ALA A 76 7.58 -6.72 12.09
C ALA A 76 7.01 -8.14 11.88
N SER A 77 7.22 -8.71 10.70
CA SER A 77 6.67 -10.01 10.33
C SER A 77 7.64 -10.80 9.45
N THR A 78 7.57 -12.13 9.53
CA THR A 78 8.28 -13.04 8.62
C THR A 78 7.53 -13.29 7.32
N ALA A 79 6.24 -12.96 7.26
CA ALA A 79 5.33 -13.39 6.19
C ALA A 79 4.84 -12.27 5.27
N VAL A 80 5.12 -11.00 5.60
CA VAL A 80 4.54 -9.86 4.89
C VAL A 80 5.64 -8.97 4.31
N GLU A 81 5.56 -8.70 3.01
CA GLU A 81 6.49 -7.80 2.32
C GLU A 81 6.20 -6.32 2.68
N GLY A 82 7.24 -5.48 2.67
CA GLY A 82 7.11 -4.03 2.90
C GLY A 82 7.19 -3.58 4.36
N VAL A 83 7.28 -4.49 5.34
CA VAL A 83 7.58 -4.18 6.76
C VAL A 83 9.00 -4.58 7.15
N VAL A 84 9.43 -4.20 8.36
CA VAL A 84 10.68 -4.71 8.94
C VAL A 84 10.58 -6.24 9.05
N LYS A 85 11.59 -6.95 8.55
CA LYS A 85 11.65 -8.42 8.57
C LYS A 85 11.92 -8.89 10.01
N MET A 86 11.25 -9.94 10.46
CA MET A 86 11.61 -10.64 11.70
C MET A 86 12.57 -11.80 11.43
N ALA A 87 13.47 -12.06 12.37
CA ALA A 87 14.28 -13.28 12.37
C ALA A 87 13.51 -14.46 12.96
N SER A 88 13.94 -15.66 12.60
CA SER A 88 13.47 -16.89 13.22
C SER A 88 13.87 -16.96 14.70
N ALA A 89 12.99 -17.53 15.53
CA ALA A 89 13.29 -17.74 16.95
C ALA A 89 14.47 -18.70 17.15
N VAL A 90 15.35 -18.37 18.11
CA VAL A 90 16.44 -19.24 18.57
C VAL A 90 16.04 -19.84 19.91
N ALA A 91 16.20 -21.15 20.07
CA ALA A 91 15.82 -21.85 21.29
C ALA A 91 16.69 -21.44 22.50
N ASP A 92 16.08 -21.37 23.68
CA ASP A 92 16.74 -21.03 24.95
C ASP A 92 17.81 -22.04 25.35
N VAL A 93 18.88 -21.57 26.01
CA VAL A 93 19.96 -22.40 26.60
C VAL A 93 19.37 -23.47 27.53
N ALA A 94 19.57 -24.74 27.19
CA ALA A 94 18.97 -25.87 27.91
C ALA A 94 19.87 -26.38 29.04
N ALA A 95 21.17 -26.06 29.04
CA ALA A 95 22.05 -26.36 30.15
C ALA A 95 21.59 -25.68 31.44
N ALA A 96 21.64 -26.43 32.55
CA ALA A 96 21.36 -25.90 33.87
C ALA A 96 22.33 -24.75 34.20
N ASN A 97 21.86 -23.77 34.95
CA ASN A 97 22.70 -22.71 35.48
C ASN A 97 23.83 -23.32 36.32
N ALA A 98 25.03 -22.74 36.20
CA ALA A 98 26.10 -23.02 37.14
C ALA A 98 25.61 -22.64 38.55
N THR A 99 25.59 -23.61 39.46
CA THR A 99 25.22 -23.37 40.85
C THR A 99 26.47 -23.04 41.65
N SER A 100 26.34 -22.14 42.62
CA SER A 100 27.42 -21.84 43.56
C SER A 100 27.50 -22.95 44.61
N THR A 101 28.12 -24.08 44.29
CA THR A 101 28.81 -24.83 45.33
C THR A 101 30.12 -24.10 45.55
N SER A 102 30.28 -23.44 46.70
CA SER A 102 31.56 -22.80 47.01
C SER A 102 32.62 -23.89 47.01
N SER A 103 33.49 -23.91 46.01
CA SER A 103 34.72 -24.63 46.21
C SER A 103 35.53 -23.80 47.21
N ALA A 104 35.58 -24.29 48.43
CA ALA A 104 36.17 -23.56 49.55
C ALA A 104 37.68 -23.34 49.34
N GLU A 105 38.37 -24.17 48.54
CA GLU A 105 39.82 -24.03 48.33
C GLU A 105 40.36 -24.35 46.92
N THR A 106 39.67 -25.12 46.06
CA THR A 106 40.17 -25.47 44.70
C THR A 106 39.06 -25.68 43.67
N VAL A 107 39.06 -24.99 42.52
CA VAL A 107 38.02 -25.15 41.48
C VAL A 107 37.78 -26.63 41.17
N ASN A 108 36.56 -27.11 41.41
CA ASN A 108 36.18 -28.49 41.10
C ASN A 108 36.18 -28.66 39.58
N PRO A 109 36.95 -29.62 39.01
CA PRO A 109 36.99 -29.86 37.57
C PRO A 109 35.59 -30.10 36.96
N THR A 110 34.67 -30.72 37.71
CA THR A 110 33.30 -30.96 37.25
C THR A 110 32.49 -29.66 37.11
N GLU A 111 32.60 -28.75 38.08
CA GLU A 111 31.93 -27.45 38.03
C GLU A 111 32.47 -26.60 36.89
N PHE A 112 33.81 -26.57 36.75
CA PHE A 112 34.45 -25.87 35.64
C PHE A 112 34.01 -26.45 34.29
N SER A 113 33.95 -27.77 34.15
CA SER A 113 33.44 -28.40 32.94
C SER A 113 31.99 -28.04 32.64
N ALA A 114 31.13 -27.91 33.66
CA ALA A 114 29.74 -27.50 33.47
C ALA A 114 29.62 -26.05 32.99
N VAL A 115 30.43 -25.13 33.56
CA VAL A 115 30.50 -23.73 33.10
C VAL A 115 30.99 -23.66 31.66
N VAL A 116 32.02 -24.42 31.30
CA VAL A 116 32.53 -24.49 29.92
C VAL A 116 31.45 -24.98 28.96
N THR A 117 30.68 -26.00 29.33
CA THR A 117 29.54 -26.47 28.53
C THR A 117 28.51 -25.37 28.32
N LEU A 118 28.09 -24.68 29.39
CA LEU A 118 27.11 -23.60 29.33
C LEU A 118 27.58 -22.45 28.42
N VAL A 119 28.84 -22.03 28.55
CA VAL A 119 29.43 -20.95 27.71
C VAL A 119 29.47 -21.35 26.23
N ASN A 120 29.82 -22.60 25.93
CA ASN A 120 29.84 -23.10 24.56
C ASN A 120 28.43 -23.17 23.95
N GLU A 121 27.42 -23.54 24.73
CA GLU A 121 26.02 -23.52 24.29
C GLU A 121 25.55 -22.08 24.02
N CYS A 122 25.83 -21.14 24.92
CA CYS A 122 25.53 -19.72 24.73
C CYS A 122 26.18 -19.15 23.46
N LYS A 123 27.47 -19.46 23.23
CA LYS A 123 28.19 -19.05 22.01
C LYS A 123 27.51 -19.60 20.75
N THR A 124 27.10 -20.87 20.78
CA THR A 124 26.41 -21.52 19.66
C THR A 124 25.10 -20.80 19.36
N LYS A 125 24.32 -20.46 20.39
CA LYS A 125 23.03 -19.75 20.24
C LYS A 125 23.20 -18.32 19.78
N LEU A 126 24.19 -17.59 20.28
CA LEU A 126 24.52 -16.25 19.81
C LEU A 126 24.90 -16.26 18.33
N ASN A 127 25.74 -17.21 17.91
CA ASN A 127 26.11 -17.35 16.50
C ASN A 127 24.89 -17.69 15.63
N ALA A 128 23.99 -18.56 16.11
CA ALA A 128 22.75 -18.88 15.41
C ALA A 128 21.83 -17.65 15.26
N LEU A 129 21.71 -16.84 16.32
CA LEU A 129 20.95 -15.59 16.28
C LEU A 129 21.55 -14.61 15.26
N LEU A 130 22.86 -14.37 15.31
CA LEU A 130 23.53 -13.48 14.36
C LEU A 130 23.39 -13.96 12.91
N ALA A 131 23.38 -15.27 12.69
CA ALA A 131 23.12 -15.84 11.37
C ALA A 131 21.66 -15.60 10.94
N ALA A 132 20.69 -15.86 11.81
CA ALA A 132 19.27 -15.64 11.54
C ALA A 132 18.97 -14.17 11.23
N GLU A 133 19.57 -13.24 11.96
CA GLU A 133 19.45 -11.80 11.75
C GLU A 133 20.03 -11.34 10.41
N ARG A 134 21.19 -11.87 9.99
CA ARG A 134 21.76 -11.62 8.65
C ARG A 134 20.89 -12.19 7.54
N THR A 135 20.40 -13.43 7.68
CA THR A 135 19.49 -14.05 6.71
C THR A 135 18.17 -13.27 6.61
N ALA A 136 17.68 -12.75 7.74
CA ALA A 136 16.51 -11.86 7.77
C ALA A 136 16.81 -10.45 7.23
N GLY A 137 18.06 -10.14 6.86
CA GLY A 137 18.46 -8.82 6.37
C GLY A 137 18.37 -7.70 7.40
N GLN A 138 18.36 -8.04 8.69
CA GLN A 138 18.33 -7.08 9.80
C GLN A 138 19.74 -6.63 10.22
N LEU A 139 20.76 -7.45 9.95
CA LEU A 139 22.17 -7.12 10.12
C LEU A 139 22.88 -7.17 8.76
N SER A 140 23.90 -6.32 8.59
CA SER A 140 24.83 -6.43 7.46
C SER A 140 25.69 -7.70 7.58
N ASN A 141 26.10 -8.25 6.43
CA ASN A 141 27.06 -9.35 6.38
C ASN A 141 28.46 -8.92 6.82
#